data_AF-A0A9X4M843-F1
#
_entry.id   AF-A0A9X4M843-F1
#
_cell.length_a   1.000
_cell.length_b   1.000
_cell.length_c   1.000
_cell.angle_alpha   90.00
_cell.angle_beta   90.00
_cell.angle_gamma   90.00
#
_symmetry.space_group_name_H-M   'P 1'
#
loop_
_entity.id
_entity.type
_entity.pdbx_description
1 polymer ?
#
loop_
_entity_poly.entity_id
_entity_poly.type
_entity_poly.pdbx_seq_one_letter_code
_entity_poly.pdbx_strand_id
1 'polypeptide(L)'
;MKAEFYYSQRKYECSVVSLSQDNSLDCPSRVETKELRIRNHEGEVLAVQQGQKTALRGKSRVTSKVVDILKNDYYNLIKAAVNALDLAEKHRLIVDKDEQIRLLNAEIAIFRERSNLSDSERAEIVQLRDQISVLSDRQNTSPFTYNQIETENKLLKRLGNNAWQNLEMSSKKDLLNAYKHKYLVEADIFTENFSDYKPSCLYIANVVEREIVQVFFKNFYHFLCRQNPSQKEFTIAGVNLRHRGKYTIGSLPYLIAEEWDTFSDEILNRESLASEDRDRLYYRKFCDRKISTSDRQLVNRFLAQWEHPVSQWLSGSKKAASKIDQVAKLRNLTAHPMPIYKWQFTELWLLVIGGKTKSGRSQRGMLKEIHEKVNGNH
;
A
#
# COMPACT_ATOMS: atom_id res chain seq x y z
N MET A 1 10.10 -10.50 -25.59
CA MET A 1 8.70 -10.96 -25.37
C MET A 1 7.74 -9.99 -26.06
N LYS A 2 6.62 -10.47 -26.61
CA LYS A 2 5.62 -9.65 -27.31
C LYS A 2 4.21 -10.02 -26.87
N ALA A 3 3.30 -9.05 -26.83
CA ALA A 3 1.88 -9.26 -26.53
C ALA A 3 1.01 -8.25 -27.29
N GLU A 4 -0.21 -8.64 -27.62
CA GLU A 4 -1.24 -7.75 -28.19
C GLU A 4 -2.27 -7.38 -27.12
N PHE A 5 -2.76 -6.15 -27.14
CA PHE A 5 -3.78 -5.70 -26.20
C PHE A 5 -4.64 -4.58 -26.77
N TYR A 6 -5.79 -4.35 -26.12
CA TYR A 6 -6.69 -3.25 -26.46
C TYR A 6 -6.68 -2.21 -25.34
N TYR A 7 -6.58 -0.94 -25.73
CA TYR A 7 -6.70 0.19 -24.81
C TYR A 7 -7.51 1.30 -25.49
N SER A 8 -8.52 1.82 -24.81
CA SER A 8 -9.46 2.82 -25.36
C SER A 8 -9.98 2.45 -26.77
N GLN A 9 -10.44 1.19 -26.92
CA GLN A 9 -10.97 0.60 -28.16
C GLN A 9 -9.98 0.53 -29.35
N ARG A 10 -8.69 0.76 -29.13
CA ARG A 10 -7.65 0.63 -30.16
C ARG A 10 -6.75 -0.56 -29.87
N LYS A 11 -6.33 -1.26 -30.93
CA LYS A 11 -5.37 -2.37 -30.84
C LYS A 11 -3.94 -1.84 -30.77
N TYR A 12 -3.15 -2.42 -29.87
CA TYR A 12 -1.73 -2.15 -29.71
C TYR A 12 -0.93 -3.45 -29.64
N GLU A 13 0.34 -3.36 -30.05
CA GLU A 13 1.34 -4.41 -29.85
C GLU A 13 2.37 -3.88 -28.86
N CYS A 14 2.75 -4.67 -27.86
CA CYS A 14 3.80 -4.31 -26.92
C CYS A 14 4.90 -5.37 -26.88
N SER A 15 6.12 -4.91 -26.58
CA SER A 15 7.28 -5.78 -26.47
C SER A 15 8.31 -5.21 -25.51
N VAL A 16 9.09 -6.10 -24.89
CA VAL A 16 10.24 -5.73 -24.05
C VAL A 16 11.53 -6.12 -24.77
N VAL A 17 12.45 -5.16 -24.86
CA VAL A 17 13.79 -5.33 -25.43
C VAL A 17 14.81 -4.99 -24.35
N SER A 18 15.80 -5.85 -24.13
CA SER A 18 16.95 -5.53 -23.29
C SER A 18 17.92 -4.66 -24.07
N LEU A 19 18.31 -3.52 -23.52
CA LEU A 19 19.36 -2.67 -24.05
C LEU A 19 20.64 -2.93 -23.24
N SER A 20 21.67 -3.42 -23.92
CA SER A 20 23.03 -3.41 -23.42
C SER A 20 23.64 -2.05 -23.75
N GLN A 21 24.01 -1.26 -22.74
CA GLN A 21 24.88 -0.11 -22.95
C GLN A 21 26.32 -0.64 -23.06
N ASP A 22 26.86 -0.67 -24.29
CA ASP A 22 28.29 -0.72 -24.51
C ASP A 22 28.85 0.71 -24.48
N ASN A 23 29.91 0.89 -23.68
CA ASN A 23 31.01 1.87 -23.79
C ASN A 23 31.28 2.69 -22.51
N SER A 24 31.99 2.07 -21.56
CA SER A 24 33.16 2.71 -20.94
C SER A 24 34.14 1.61 -20.54
N LEU A 25 35.41 1.72 -20.93
CA LEU A 25 36.44 0.70 -20.68
C LEU A 25 36.78 0.46 -19.20
N ASP A 26 36.10 1.12 -18.25
CA ASP A 26 36.50 1.17 -16.84
C ASP A 26 35.42 0.77 -15.81
N CYS A 27 34.43 -0.07 -16.15
CA CYS A 27 33.50 -0.61 -15.13
C CYS A 27 32.88 -1.96 -15.52
N PRO A 28 32.99 -3.03 -14.70
CA PRO A 28 32.53 -4.39 -15.06
C PRO A 28 31.05 -4.66 -14.73
N SER A 29 30.23 -3.65 -14.40
CA SER A 29 28.80 -3.85 -14.16
C SER A 29 27.99 -3.54 -15.43
N ARG A 30 27.75 -4.55 -16.26
CA ARG A 30 26.71 -4.49 -17.31
C ARG A 30 25.35 -4.27 -16.66
N VAL A 31 24.84 -3.04 -16.69
CA VAL A 31 23.45 -2.75 -16.30
C VAL A 31 22.58 -2.98 -17.54
N GLU A 32 21.97 -4.16 -17.63
CA GLU A 32 20.91 -4.39 -18.63
C GLU A 32 19.71 -3.52 -18.30
N THR A 33 19.38 -2.58 -19.18
CA THR A 33 18.20 -1.74 -19.03
C THR A 33 17.09 -2.25 -19.94
N LYS A 34 15.90 -2.52 -19.39
CA LYS A 34 14.76 -2.96 -20.19
C LYS A 34 14.05 -1.77 -20.81
N GLU A 35 13.68 -1.88 -22.07
CA GLU A 35 12.87 -0.90 -22.80
C GLU A 35 11.53 -1.53 -23.20
N LEU A 36 10.43 -0.94 -22.73
CA LEU A 36 9.08 -1.25 -23.18
C LEU A 36 8.80 -0.47 -24.47
N ARG A 37 8.34 -1.18 -25.50
CA ARG A 37 7.91 -0.59 -26.78
C ARG A 37 6.44 -0.90 -27.00
N ILE A 38 5.63 0.13 -27.19
CA ILE A 38 4.20 0.03 -27.48
C ILE A 38 3.96 0.61 -28.87
N ARG A 39 3.49 -0.22 -29.80
CA ARG A 39 3.18 0.16 -31.17
C ARG A 39 1.67 0.30 -31.35
N ASN A 40 1.23 1.42 -31.94
CA ASN A 40 -0.16 1.62 -32.33
C ASN A 40 -0.45 1.08 -33.75
N HIS A 41 -1.72 1.12 -34.17
CA HIS A 41 -2.14 0.69 -35.51
C HIS A 41 -1.56 1.53 -36.66
N GLU A 42 -1.05 2.73 -36.40
CA GLU A 42 -0.43 3.63 -37.40
C GLU A 42 1.09 3.40 -37.55
N GLY A 43 1.64 2.44 -36.78
CA GLY A 43 3.06 2.12 -36.74
C GLY A 43 3.91 3.08 -35.91
N GLU A 44 3.32 4.01 -35.17
CA GLU A 44 4.05 4.82 -34.19
C GLU A 44 4.40 3.97 -32.97
N VAL A 45 5.62 4.15 -32.46
CA VAL A 45 6.12 3.45 -31.28
C VAL A 45 6.32 4.45 -30.14
N LEU A 46 5.78 4.11 -28.97
CA LEU A 46 6.13 4.70 -27.68
C LEU A 46 7.17 3.80 -27.01
N ALA A 47 8.39 4.29 -26.86
CA ALA A 47 9.50 3.57 -26.22
C ALA A 47 9.78 4.18 -24.84
N VAL A 48 9.67 3.37 -23.80
CA VAL A 48 9.86 3.76 -22.40
C VAL A 48 10.95 2.89 -21.79
N GLN A 49 12.04 3.49 -21.35
CA GLN A 49 13.08 2.78 -20.61
C GLN A 49 12.67 2.61 -19.16
N GLN A 50 13.05 1.47 -18.57
CA GLN A 50 12.75 1.14 -17.18
C GLN A 50 13.22 2.27 -16.24
N GLY A 51 12.32 2.73 -15.38
CA GLY A 51 12.60 3.79 -14.41
C GLY A 51 12.58 5.22 -14.94
N GLN A 52 12.38 5.44 -16.26
CA GLN A 52 12.32 6.78 -16.85
C GLN A 52 10.89 7.35 -16.83
N LYS A 53 10.78 8.67 -16.63
CA LYS A 53 9.50 9.43 -16.67
C LYS A 53 9.20 10.05 -18.04
N THR A 54 10.10 9.85 -18.99
CA THR A 54 9.94 10.32 -20.37
C THR A 54 10.01 9.14 -21.31
N ALA A 55 9.26 9.24 -22.41
CA ALA A 55 9.26 8.26 -23.48
C ALA A 55 9.65 8.92 -24.80
N LEU A 56 10.14 8.10 -25.73
CA LEU A 56 10.33 8.50 -27.11
C LEU A 56 9.11 8.05 -27.92
N ARG A 57 8.40 8.98 -28.56
CA ARG A 57 7.26 8.70 -29.44
C ARG A 57 7.60 9.01 -30.88
N GLY A 58 7.53 8.02 -31.77
CA GLY A 58 7.66 8.24 -33.20
C GLY A 58 7.76 6.94 -33.99
N LYS A 59 7.85 7.05 -35.32
CA LYS A 59 8.04 5.89 -36.22
C LYS A 59 9.50 5.38 -36.24
N SER A 60 10.45 6.25 -35.92
CA SER A 60 11.88 5.94 -35.76
C SER A 60 12.47 6.74 -34.60
N ARG A 61 13.51 6.19 -33.94
CA ARG A 61 14.25 6.87 -32.85
C ARG A 61 14.84 8.22 -33.27
N VAL A 62 15.22 8.36 -34.55
CA VAL A 62 15.81 9.60 -35.07
C VAL A 62 14.76 10.71 -35.18
N THR A 63 13.50 10.32 -35.44
CA THR A 63 12.37 11.24 -35.64
C THR A 63 11.46 11.34 -34.40
N SER A 64 11.81 10.65 -33.31
CA SER A 64 10.92 10.52 -32.17
C SER A 64 10.96 11.76 -31.29
N LYS A 65 9.78 12.22 -30.88
CA LYS A 65 9.61 13.31 -29.92
C LYS A 65 9.70 12.76 -28.51
N VAL A 66 10.40 13.47 -27.63
CA VAL A 66 10.38 13.18 -26.20
C VAL A 66 9.03 13.62 -25.65
N VAL A 67 8.34 12.70 -24.97
CA VAL A 67 7.05 12.96 -24.32
C VAL A 67 7.14 12.61 -22.84
N ASP A 68 6.52 13.43 -22.01
CA ASP A 68 6.36 13.17 -20.57
C ASP A 68 5.24 12.13 -20.38
N ILE A 69 5.55 10.98 -19.77
CA ILE A 69 4.58 9.88 -19.62
C ILE A 69 3.60 10.12 -18.47
N LEU A 70 3.90 11.08 -17.59
CA LEU A 70 3.02 11.49 -16.48
C LEU A 70 1.91 12.43 -16.95
N LYS A 71 2.02 12.95 -18.18
CA LYS A 71 1.03 13.80 -18.83
C LYS A 71 0.41 13.03 -20.02
N ASN A 72 -0.88 13.25 -20.31
CA ASN A 72 -1.59 12.72 -21.50
C ASN A 72 -1.82 11.19 -21.60
N ASP A 73 -2.50 10.56 -20.63
CA ASP A 73 -3.00 9.15 -20.67
C ASP A 73 -1.96 8.04 -20.95
N TYR A 74 -0.69 8.39 -21.19
CA TYR A 74 0.38 7.44 -21.49
C TYR A 74 0.63 6.47 -20.34
N TYR A 75 0.51 6.93 -19.09
CA TYR A 75 0.63 6.07 -17.91
C TYR A 75 -0.33 4.87 -17.95
N ASN A 76 -1.59 5.10 -18.29
CA ASN A 76 -2.60 4.05 -18.35
C ASN A 76 -2.37 3.10 -19.53
N LEU A 77 -1.92 3.63 -20.67
CA LEU A 77 -1.52 2.83 -21.83
C LEU A 77 -0.31 1.93 -21.52
N ILE A 78 0.69 2.47 -20.82
CA ILE A 78 1.88 1.74 -20.35
C ILE A 78 1.46 0.62 -19.40
N LYS A 79 0.59 0.92 -18.44
CA LYS A 79 0.07 -0.08 -17.50
C LYS A 79 -0.68 -1.21 -18.21
N ALA A 80 -1.50 -0.88 -19.21
CA ALA A 80 -2.20 -1.88 -20.01
C ALA A 80 -1.23 -2.79 -20.79
N ALA A 81 -0.16 -2.21 -21.36
CA ALA A 81 0.88 -2.96 -22.06
C ALA A 81 1.66 -3.91 -21.13
N VAL A 82 2.05 -3.45 -19.95
CA VAL A 82 2.77 -4.28 -18.96
C VAL A 82 1.90 -5.46 -18.50
N ASN A 83 0.62 -5.21 -18.20
CA ASN A 83 -0.33 -6.27 -17.86
C ASN A 83 -0.48 -7.30 -18.99
N ALA A 84 -0.53 -6.85 -20.24
CA ALA A 84 -0.63 -7.73 -21.39
C ALA A 84 0.60 -8.63 -21.56
N LEU A 85 1.79 -8.10 -21.28
CA LEU A 85 3.03 -8.87 -21.29
C LEU A 85 3.07 -9.92 -20.18
N ASP A 86 2.68 -9.55 -18.96
CA ASP A 86 2.60 -10.49 -17.82
C ASP A 86 1.57 -11.61 -18.09
N LEU A 87 0.40 -11.27 -18.65
CA LEU A 87 -0.59 -12.26 -19.07
C LEU A 87 -0.06 -13.19 -20.16
N ALA A 88 0.65 -12.67 -21.16
CA ALA A 88 1.24 -13.47 -22.23
C ALA A 88 2.33 -14.41 -21.70
N GLU A 89 3.16 -13.95 -20.76
CA GLU A 89 4.17 -14.77 -20.07
C GLU A 89 3.53 -15.91 -19.27
N LYS A 90 2.49 -15.59 -18.48
CA LYS A 90 1.72 -16.57 -17.71
C LYS A 90 1.04 -17.60 -18.60
N HIS A 91 0.41 -17.18 -19.68
CA HIS A 91 -0.19 -18.10 -20.65
C HIS A 91 0.86 -19.02 -21.27
N ARG A 92 2.02 -18.50 -21.64
CA ARG A 92 3.11 -19.34 -22.16
C ARG A 92 3.55 -20.39 -21.14
N LEU A 93 3.73 -19.97 -19.88
CA LEU A 93 4.13 -20.88 -18.80
C LEU A 93 3.08 -21.97 -18.53
N ILE A 94 1.79 -21.64 -18.63
CA ILE A 94 0.70 -22.62 -18.50
C ILE A 94 0.76 -23.63 -19.64
N VAL A 95 0.92 -23.18 -20.89
CA VAL A 95 1.04 -24.07 -22.06
C VAL A 95 2.27 -24.99 -21.94
N ASP A 96 3.42 -24.44 -21.53
CA ASP A 96 4.64 -25.24 -21.31
C ASP A 96 4.42 -26.30 -20.21
N LYS A 97 3.68 -25.96 -19.15
CA LYS A 97 3.35 -26.90 -18.06
C LYS A 97 2.33 -27.96 -18.47
N ASP A 98 1.30 -27.58 -19.23
CA ASP A 98 0.31 -28.52 -19.74
C ASP A 98 0.98 -29.54 -20.69
N GLU A 99 1.96 -29.11 -21.47
CA GLU A 99 2.76 -30.01 -22.30
C GLU A 99 3.64 -30.94 -21.46
N GLN A 100 4.29 -30.44 -20.41
CA GLN A 100 5.02 -31.29 -19.47
C GLN A 100 4.11 -32.31 -18.78
N ILE A 101 2.91 -31.90 -18.34
CA ILE A 101 1.91 -32.80 -17.75
C ILE A 101 1.47 -33.85 -18.77
N ARG A 102 1.27 -33.47 -20.03
CA ARG A 102 0.91 -34.38 -21.11
C ARG A 102 2.00 -35.44 -21.34
N LEU A 103 3.25 -35.01 -21.43
CA LEU A 103 4.41 -35.91 -21.59
C LEU A 103 4.57 -36.83 -20.38
N LEU A 104 4.45 -36.29 -19.16
CA LEU A 104 4.52 -37.07 -17.93
C LEU A 104 3.37 -38.10 -17.83
N ASN A 105 2.16 -37.73 -18.26
CA ASN A 105 1.02 -38.65 -18.28
C ASN A 105 1.20 -39.76 -19.34
N ALA A 106 1.79 -39.44 -20.50
CA ALA A 106 2.15 -40.44 -21.50
C ALA A 106 3.24 -41.40 -20.99
N GLU A 107 4.24 -40.86 -20.28
CA GLU A 107 5.29 -41.65 -19.65
C GLU A 107 4.72 -42.54 -18.53
N ILE A 108 3.83 -42.03 -17.68
CA ILE A 108 3.10 -42.81 -16.66
C ILE A 108 2.25 -43.90 -17.31
N ALA A 109 1.61 -43.64 -18.45
CA ALA A 109 0.83 -44.64 -19.17
C ALA A 109 1.72 -45.78 -19.70
N ILE A 110 2.85 -45.44 -20.33
CA ILE A 110 3.86 -46.40 -20.81
C ILE A 110 4.46 -47.18 -19.62
N PHE A 111 4.69 -46.51 -18.49
CA PHE A 111 5.23 -47.12 -17.28
C PHE A 111 4.22 -48.07 -16.62
N ARG A 112 2.93 -47.72 -16.61
CA ARG A 112 1.83 -48.59 -16.14
C ARG A 112 1.65 -49.81 -17.03
N GLU A 113 1.80 -49.66 -18.33
CA GLU A 113 1.77 -50.77 -19.30
C GLU A 113 2.96 -51.73 -19.13
N ARG A 114 4.11 -51.19 -18.67
CA ARG A 114 5.34 -51.97 -18.41
C ARG A 114 5.46 -52.53 -16.99
N SER A 115 4.62 -52.12 -16.05
CA SER A 115 4.74 -52.48 -14.63
C SER A 115 3.90 -53.70 -14.23
N ASN A 116 4.39 -54.88 -14.61
CA ASN A 116 4.42 -56.03 -13.70
C ASN A 116 5.78 -56.02 -12.98
N LEU A 117 6.01 -55.07 -12.06
CA LEU A 117 7.33 -54.81 -11.46
C LEU A 117 7.33 -54.83 -9.92
N SER A 118 8.51 -55.11 -9.36
CA SER A 118 8.75 -55.63 -8.00
C SER A 118 8.96 -54.55 -6.94
N ASP A 119 8.93 -54.93 -5.67
CA ASP A 119 8.97 -54.02 -4.52
C ASP A 119 10.26 -53.18 -4.41
N SER A 120 11.38 -53.63 -4.99
CA SER A 120 12.64 -52.88 -5.03
C SER A 120 12.53 -51.61 -5.86
N GLU A 121 11.79 -51.67 -6.97
CA GLU A 121 11.64 -50.55 -7.90
C GLU A 121 10.64 -49.51 -7.35
N ARG A 122 9.70 -49.95 -6.49
CA ARG A 122 8.80 -49.05 -5.75
C ARG A 122 9.54 -48.16 -4.76
N ALA A 123 10.58 -48.70 -4.11
CA ALA A 123 11.40 -47.95 -3.16
C ALA A 123 12.22 -46.86 -3.87
N GLU A 124 12.76 -47.17 -5.05
CA GLU A 124 13.56 -46.23 -5.84
C GLU A 124 12.69 -45.08 -6.42
N ILE A 125 11.45 -45.38 -6.81
CA ILE A 125 10.48 -44.36 -7.25
C ILE A 125 10.14 -43.38 -6.13
N VAL A 126 9.95 -43.86 -4.89
CA VAL A 126 9.70 -42.97 -3.74
C VAL A 126 10.91 -42.07 -3.48
N GLN A 127 12.12 -42.63 -3.59
CA GLN A 127 13.37 -41.89 -3.36
C GLN A 127 13.61 -40.82 -4.43
N LEU A 128 13.33 -41.11 -5.71
CA LEU A 128 13.41 -40.14 -6.80
C LEU A 128 12.33 -39.05 -6.68
N ARG A 129 11.12 -39.40 -6.20
CA ARG A 129 10.04 -38.44 -5.99
C ARG A 129 10.37 -37.43 -4.88
N ASP A 130 11.00 -37.89 -3.81
CA ASP A 130 11.48 -37.02 -2.73
C ASP A 130 12.62 -36.10 -3.20
N GLN A 131 13.52 -36.60 -4.04
CA GLN A 131 14.57 -35.77 -4.67
C GLN A 131 13.99 -34.70 -5.60
N ILE A 132 12.94 -35.03 -6.38
CA ILE A 132 12.24 -34.07 -7.23
C ILE A 132 11.49 -33.01 -6.38
N SER A 133 10.89 -33.40 -5.25
CA SER A 133 10.26 -32.46 -4.32
C SER A 133 11.27 -31.46 -3.74
N VAL A 134 12.46 -31.94 -3.34
CA VAL A 134 13.54 -31.10 -2.80
C VAL A 134 14.15 -30.19 -3.88
N LEU A 135 14.21 -30.63 -5.15
CA LEU A 135 14.66 -29.81 -6.27
C LEU A 135 13.62 -28.76 -6.70
N SER A 136 12.33 -29.10 -6.65
CA SER A 136 11.21 -28.19 -6.88
C SER A 136 11.16 -27.06 -5.83
N ASP A 137 11.45 -27.38 -4.56
CA ASP A 137 11.53 -26.39 -3.49
C ASP A 137 12.77 -25.48 -3.59
N ARG A 138 13.83 -25.91 -4.30
CA ARG A 138 15.04 -25.10 -4.56
C ARG A 138 14.95 -24.21 -5.80
N GLN A 139 14.04 -24.48 -6.75
CA GLN A 139 13.82 -23.66 -7.95
C GLN A 139 12.60 -22.72 -7.86
N ASN A 140 11.77 -22.83 -6.83
CA ASN A 140 10.69 -21.87 -6.55
C ASN A 140 11.20 -20.63 -5.79
N THR A 141 11.89 -19.72 -6.49
CA THR A 141 11.80 -18.29 -6.16
C THR A 141 10.63 -17.71 -6.96
N SER A 142 9.48 -17.66 -6.27
CA SER A 142 8.11 -17.47 -6.76
C SER A 142 7.87 -16.24 -7.66
N PRO A 143 7.07 -16.38 -8.73
CA PRO A 143 6.15 -15.34 -9.18
C PRO A 143 4.90 -15.35 -8.29
N PHE A 144 4.66 -14.20 -7.65
CA PHE A 144 3.70 -13.85 -6.59
C PHE A 144 2.37 -14.65 -6.49
N THR A 145 2.16 -15.29 -5.33
CA THR A 145 0.84 -15.78 -4.86
C THR A 145 0.42 -15.00 -3.61
N TYR A 146 -0.62 -14.16 -3.70
CA TYR A 146 -1.19 -13.49 -2.52
C TYR A 146 -1.80 -14.53 -1.57
N ASN A 147 -1.16 -14.76 -0.42
CA ASN A 147 -1.70 -15.60 0.64
C ASN A 147 -2.34 -14.72 1.73
N GLN A 148 -3.67 -14.80 1.83
CA GLN A 148 -4.44 -14.03 2.81
C GLN A 148 -4.11 -14.42 4.26
N ILE A 149 -3.92 -15.70 4.55
CA ILE A 149 -3.61 -16.22 5.89
C ILE A 149 -2.24 -15.70 6.35
N GLU A 150 -1.24 -15.76 5.48
CA GLU A 150 0.10 -15.23 5.79
C GLU A 150 0.05 -13.72 6.03
N THR A 151 -0.73 -12.99 5.22
CA THR A 151 -0.91 -11.54 5.36
C THR A 151 -1.57 -11.18 6.68
N GLU A 152 -2.62 -11.92 7.06
CA GLU A 152 -3.28 -11.76 8.35
C GLU A 152 -2.31 -12.00 9.51
N ASN A 153 -1.53 -13.08 9.47
CA ASN A 153 -0.52 -13.36 10.50
C ASN A 153 0.52 -12.23 10.62
N LYS A 154 0.93 -11.62 9.50
CA LYS A 154 1.84 -10.45 9.51
C LYS A 154 1.18 -9.22 10.15
N LEU A 155 -0.09 -8.97 9.88
CA LEU A 155 -0.85 -7.87 10.50
C LEU A 155 -1.07 -8.11 11.99
N LEU A 156 -1.46 -9.32 12.37
CA LEU A 156 -1.63 -9.77 13.76
C LEU A 156 -0.35 -9.54 14.57
N LYS A 157 0.81 -9.95 14.03
CA LYS A 157 2.11 -9.75 14.69
C LYS A 157 2.45 -8.26 14.89
N ARG A 158 2.04 -7.39 13.98
CA ARG A 158 2.32 -5.94 14.04
C ARG A 158 1.38 -5.23 15.00
N LEU A 159 0.08 -5.45 14.84
CA LEU A 159 -0.99 -4.80 15.62
C LEU A 159 -1.08 -5.36 17.04
N GLY A 160 -0.75 -6.64 17.22
CA GLY A 160 -1.00 -7.39 18.44
C GLY A 160 -2.40 -7.99 18.46
N ASN A 161 -2.56 -9.12 19.17
CA ASN A 161 -3.82 -9.85 19.25
C ASN A 161 -4.96 -8.97 19.78
N ASN A 162 -4.69 -8.16 20.80
CA ASN A 162 -5.72 -7.33 21.41
C ASN A 162 -6.26 -6.29 20.43
N ALA A 163 -5.38 -5.55 19.74
CA ALA A 163 -5.80 -4.60 18.73
C ALA A 163 -6.56 -5.30 17.60
N TRP A 164 -6.03 -6.40 17.05
CA TRP A 164 -6.68 -7.12 15.96
C TRP A 164 -8.09 -7.58 16.32
N GLN A 165 -8.30 -8.17 17.50
CA GLN A 165 -9.61 -8.72 17.86
C GLN A 165 -10.68 -7.64 18.04
N ASN A 166 -10.30 -6.45 18.52
CA ASN A 166 -11.23 -5.34 18.75
C ASN A 166 -11.56 -4.52 17.50
N LEU A 167 -10.86 -4.70 16.37
CA LEU A 167 -11.19 -4.02 15.12
C LEU A 167 -12.49 -4.53 14.51
N GLU A 168 -13.27 -3.62 13.90
CA GLU A 168 -14.43 -4.01 13.10
C GLU A 168 -14.01 -4.88 11.90
N MET A 169 -14.92 -5.77 11.47
CA MET A 169 -14.65 -6.67 10.34
C MET A 169 -14.31 -5.91 9.04
N SER A 170 -14.97 -4.78 8.82
CA SER A 170 -14.67 -3.88 7.70
C SER A 170 -13.26 -3.31 7.79
N SER A 171 -12.77 -3.00 9.00
CA SER A 171 -11.40 -2.54 9.22
C SER A 171 -10.35 -3.62 8.99
N LYS A 172 -10.62 -4.85 9.43
CA LYS A 172 -9.77 -6.00 9.11
C LYS A 172 -9.65 -6.18 7.59
N LYS A 173 -10.78 -6.11 6.88
CA LYS A 173 -10.84 -6.21 5.41
C LYS A 173 -10.05 -5.09 4.72
N ASP A 174 -10.21 -3.85 5.17
CA ASP A 174 -9.47 -2.71 4.62
C ASP A 174 -7.97 -2.85 4.85
N LEU A 175 -7.51 -3.29 6.02
CA LEU A 175 -6.09 -3.54 6.29
C LEU A 175 -5.51 -4.65 5.40
N LEU A 176 -6.26 -5.73 5.17
CA LEU A 176 -5.87 -6.78 4.22
C LEU A 176 -5.77 -6.24 2.78
N ASN A 177 -6.75 -5.43 2.35
CA ASN A 177 -6.73 -4.79 1.04
C ASN A 177 -5.57 -3.80 0.88
N ALA A 178 -5.24 -3.04 1.92
CA ALA A 178 -4.08 -2.15 1.92
C ALA A 178 -2.78 -2.92 1.70
N TYR A 179 -2.65 -4.07 2.36
CA TYR A 179 -1.51 -4.97 2.24
C TYR A 179 -1.42 -5.60 0.84
N LYS A 180 -2.55 -6.05 0.30
CA LYS A 180 -2.66 -6.58 -1.07
C LYS A 180 -2.19 -5.55 -2.10
N HIS A 181 -2.71 -4.33 -2.03
CA HIS A 181 -2.34 -3.26 -2.97
C HIS A 181 -0.88 -2.83 -2.83
N LYS A 182 -0.35 -2.81 -1.60
CA LYS A 182 1.07 -2.55 -1.36
C LYS A 182 1.94 -3.55 -2.14
N TYR A 183 1.62 -4.84 -2.06
CA TYR A 183 2.39 -5.86 -2.78
C TYR A 183 2.20 -5.79 -4.29
N LEU A 184 0.99 -5.51 -4.78
CA LEU A 184 0.77 -5.34 -6.22
C LEU A 184 1.65 -4.21 -6.78
N VAL A 185 1.78 -3.13 -6.01
CA VAL A 185 2.67 -2.01 -6.33
C VAL A 185 4.14 -2.40 -6.27
N GLU A 186 4.57 -3.15 -5.25
CA GLU A 186 5.96 -3.59 -5.09
C GLU A 186 6.37 -4.68 -6.10
N ALA A 187 5.42 -5.43 -6.64
CA ALA A 187 5.64 -6.44 -7.67
C ALA A 187 5.71 -5.84 -9.10
N ASP A 188 5.31 -4.58 -9.29
CA ASP A 188 5.37 -3.90 -10.58
C ASP A 188 6.82 -3.43 -10.87
N ILE A 189 7.54 -4.30 -11.57
CA ILE A 189 8.94 -4.11 -12.02
C ILE A 189 9.14 -2.92 -12.96
N PHE A 190 8.07 -2.40 -13.60
CA PHE A 190 8.18 -1.32 -14.57
C PHE A 190 7.93 0.06 -13.96
N THR A 191 7.07 0.16 -12.93
CA THR A 191 6.74 1.45 -12.31
C THR A 191 7.31 1.64 -10.92
N GLU A 192 8.16 0.75 -10.40
CA GLU A 192 8.67 0.74 -9.02
C GLU A 192 9.09 2.14 -8.48
N ASN A 193 9.65 3.00 -9.34
CA ASN A 193 10.11 4.36 -8.98
C ASN A 193 9.02 5.45 -8.95
N PHE A 194 7.82 5.19 -9.47
CA PHE A 194 6.68 6.14 -9.49
C PHE A 194 5.33 5.47 -9.16
N SER A 195 5.35 4.28 -8.54
CA SER A 195 4.15 3.55 -8.20
C SER A 195 3.25 4.32 -7.22
N ASP A 196 1.95 4.31 -7.51
CA ASP A 196 0.95 5.03 -6.73
C ASP A 196 0.36 4.19 -5.59
N TYR A 197 0.68 4.56 -4.35
CA TYR A 197 0.19 3.91 -3.14
C TYR A 197 -1.19 4.43 -2.67
N LYS A 198 -1.87 5.30 -3.44
CA LYS A 198 -3.19 5.85 -3.10
C LYS A 198 -4.21 4.84 -2.60
N PRO A 199 -4.46 3.70 -3.28
CA PRO A 199 -5.44 2.72 -2.82
C PRO A 199 -5.10 2.21 -1.41
N SER A 200 -3.84 1.84 -1.17
CA SER A 200 -3.39 1.38 0.15
C SER A 200 -3.56 2.45 1.23
N CYS A 201 -3.23 3.71 0.92
CA CYS A 201 -3.42 4.82 1.84
C CYS A 201 -4.88 5.08 2.18
N LEU A 202 -5.78 5.01 1.19
CA LEU A 202 -7.22 5.17 1.40
C LEU A 202 -7.77 4.09 2.34
N TYR A 203 -7.41 2.82 2.13
CA TYR A 203 -7.83 1.74 3.01
C TYR A 203 -7.36 1.96 4.46
N ILE A 204 -6.10 2.33 4.66
CA ILE A 204 -5.56 2.60 6.00
C ILE A 204 -6.25 3.81 6.65
N ALA A 205 -6.48 4.88 5.89
CA ALA A 205 -7.16 6.07 6.40
C ALA A 205 -8.62 5.80 6.77
N ASN A 206 -9.33 4.97 6.00
CA ASN A 206 -10.71 4.55 6.31
C ASN A 206 -10.79 3.78 7.63
N VAL A 207 -9.77 2.99 7.97
CA VAL A 207 -9.68 2.31 9.27
C VAL A 207 -9.57 3.34 10.40
N VAL A 208 -8.70 4.34 10.26
CA VAL A 208 -8.58 5.42 11.26
C VAL A 208 -9.87 6.21 11.41
N GLU A 209 -10.54 6.53 10.30
CA GLU A 209 -11.79 7.26 10.32
C GLU A 209 -12.90 6.46 11.03
N ARG A 210 -13.00 5.16 10.76
CA ARG A 210 -14.01 4.29 11.38
C ARG A 210 -13.74 4.02 12.86
N GLU A 211 -12.54 3.57 13.19
CA GLU A 211 -12.20 3.08 14.54
C GLU A 211 -11.97 4.21 15.56
N ILE A 212 -11.59 5.41 15.10
CA ILE A 212 -11.25 6.53 15.98
C ILE A 212 -12.24 7.67 15.81
N VAL A 213 -12.34 8.21 14.60
CA VAL A 213 -13.05 9.49 14.36
C VAL A 213 -14.55 9.32 14.52
N GLN A 214 -15.15 8.35 13.82
CA GLN A 214 -16.58 8.08 13.87
C GLN A 214 -16.99 7.63 15.28
N VAL A 215 -16.20 6.75 15.91
CA VAL A 215 -16.42 6.29 17.27
C VAL A 215 -16.39 7.45 18.28
N PHE A 216 -15.40 8.35 18.20
CA PHE A 216 -15.34 9.55 19.05
C PHE A 216 -16.57 10.44 18.85
N PHE A 217 -16.84 10.86 17.61
CA PHE A 217 -17.89 11.85 17.35
C PHE A 217 -19.29 11.32 17.65
N LYS A 218 -19.55 10.03 17.38
CA LYS A 218 -20.82 9.37 17.74
C LYS A 218 -21.05 9.40 19.25
N ASN A 219 -20.04 9.01 20.04
CA ASN A 219 -20.17 8.96 21.49
C ASN A 219 -20.19 10.36 22.12
N PHE A 220 -19.43 11.30 21.58
CA PHE A 220 -19.45 12.69 22.03
C PHE A 220 -20.81 13.34 21.78
N TYR A 221 -21.40 13.13 20.60
CA TYR A 221 -22.77 13.60 20.31
C TYR A 221 -23.79 13.02 21.30
N HIS A 222 -23.75 11.71 21.59
CA HIS A 222 -24.64 11.10 22.58
C HIS A 222 -24.46 11.66 23.98
N PHE A 223 -23.23 11.96 24.38
CA PHE A 223 -22.95 12.62 25.65
C PHE A 223 -23.61 14.00 25.74
N LEU A 224 -23.53 14.80 24.68
CA LEU A 224 -24.15 16.13 24.63
C LEU A 224 -25.68 16.05 24.66
N CYS A 225 -26.28 15.09 23.95
CA CYS A 225 -27.73 14.86 24.01
C CYS A 225 -28.21 14.46 25.40
N ARG A 226 -27.41 13.69 26.17
CA ARG A 226 -27.77 13.35 27.56
C ARG A 226 -27.78 14.58 28.47
N GLN A 227 -26.90 15.55 28.22
CA GLN A 227 -26.86 16.80 28.98
C GLN A 227 -27.95 17.79 28.55
N ASN A 228 -28.34 17.78 27.27
CA ASN A 228 -29.34 18.69 26.71
C ASN A 228 -30.31 17.92 25.79
N PRO A 229 -31.34 17.24 26.35
CA PRO A 229 -32.20 16.34 25.57
C PRO A 229 -33.02 17.00 24.45
N SER A 230 -33.32 18.29 24.58
CA SER A 230 -34.08 19.07 23.59
C SER A 230 -33.22 19.55 22.42
N GLN A 231 -31.89 19.55 22.55
CA GLN A 231 -30.96 20.05 21.56
C GLN A 231 -30.51 18.93 20.60
N LYS A 232 -30.59 19.20 19.29
CA LYS A 232 -30.25 18.23 18.23
C LYS A 232 -28.98 18.57 17.45
N GLU A 233 -28.48 19.79 17.62
CA GLU A 233 -27.25 20.27 16.98
C GLU A 233 -26.40 21.01 18.00
N PHE A 234 -25.10 20.74 18.03
CA PHE A 234 -24.15 21.35 18.94
C PHE A 234 -22.97 21.92 18.17
N THR A 235 -22.54 23.14 18.46
CA THR A 235 -21.32 23.68 17.86
C THR A 235 -20.23 23.70 18.92
N ILE A 236 -19.23 22.83 18.79
CA ILE A 236 -18.09 22.71 19.72
C ILE A 236 -16.80 22.94 18.93
N ALA A 237 -15.98 23.92 19.33
CA ALA A 237 -14.74 24.28 18.62
C ALA A 237 -14.90 24.52 17.10
N GLY A 238 -16.04 25.09 16.69
CA GLY A 238 -16.37 25.30 15.29
C GLY A 238 -16.72 24.03 14.51
N VAL A 239 -16.92 22.89 15.17
CA VAL A 239 -17.47 21.66 14.58
C VAL A 239 -18.95 21.59 14.92
N ASN A 240 -19.80 21.57 13.89
CA ASN A 240 -21.24 21.32 14.07
C ASN A 240 -21.48 19.81 14.18
N LEU A 241 -21.86 19.38 15.39
CA LEU A 241 -22.21 18.03 15.76
C LEU A 241 -23.70 17.81 15.62
N ARG A 242 -24.06 16.83 14.80
CA ARG A 242 -25.45 16.42 14.53
C ARG A 242 -25.56 14.92 14.39
N HIS A 243 -26.78 14.40 14.52
CA HIS A 243 -27.08 13.00 14.27
C HIS A 243 -26.64 12.61 12.84
N ARG A 244 -25.84 11.54 12.71
CA ARG A 244 -25.24 11.08 11.44
C ARG A 244 -24.39 12.16 10.72
N GLY A 245 -23.77 13.07 11.48
CA GLY A 245 -22.78 13.98 10.93
C GLY A 245 -21.60 13.24 10.27
N LYS A 246 -21.07 13.82 9.18
CA LYS A 246 -19.87 13.32 8.49
C LYS A 246 -18.68 14.11 9.00
N TYR A 247 -17.83 13.46 9.80
CA TYR A 247 -16.67 14.07 10.41
C TYR A 247 -15.40 13.48 9.79
N THR A 248 -14.41 14.33 9.54
CA THR A 248 -13.16 13.92 8.90
C THR A 248 -12.05 13.76 9.93
N ILE A 249 -11.00 13.01 9.58
CA ILE A 249 -9.81 12.82 10.42
C ILE A 249 -9.21 14.16 10.86
N GLY A 250 -9.14 15.15 9.96
CA GLY A 250 -8.58 16.47 10.25
C GLY A 250 -9.41 17.33 11.22
N SER A 251 -10.65 16.94 11.56
CA SER A 251 -11.48 17.71 12.49
C SER A 251 -11.15 17.43 13.96
N LEU A 252 -10.60 16.26 14.27
CA LEU A 252 -10.39 15.79 15.64
C LEU A 252 -9.20 16.45 16.39
N PRO A 253 -8.03 16.73 15.77
CA PRO A 253 -6.88 17.32 16.46
C PRO A 253 -7.22 18.64 17.18
N TYR A 254 -7.99 19.50 16.51
CA TYR A 254 -8.44 20.79 17.07
C TYR A 254 -9.21 20.60 18.38
N LEU A 255 -10.06 19.57 18.48
CA LEU A 255 -10.86 19.33 19.69
C LEU A 255 -10.02 18.87 20.88
N ILE A 256 -8.92 18.16 20.64
CA ILE A 256 -8.20 17.42 21.68
C ILE A 256 -6.84 18.01 22.06
N ALA A 257 -6.23 18.89 21.25
CA ALA A 257 -4.93 19.52 21.56
C ALA A 257 -4.92 21.04 21.27
N GLU A 258 -4.17 21.81 22.06
CA GLU A 258 -3.86 23.23 21.78
C GLU A 258 -2.71 23.38 20.79
N GLU A 259 -1.79 22.40 20.80
CA GLU A 259 -0.66 22.31 19.89
C GLU A 259 -0.32 20.85 19.58
N TRP A 260 0.23 20.59 18.40
CA TRP A 260 0.65 19.25 17.96
C TRP A 260 1.73 19.34 16.89
N ASP A 261 2.39 18.22 16.58
CA ASP A 261 3.36 18.12 15.49
C ASP A 261 2.66 17.68 14.20
N THR A 262 2.86 18.40 13.10
CA THR A 262 2.30 18.10 11.77
C THR A 262 3.38 18.07 10.70
N PHE A 263 3.07 17.51 9.54
CA PHE A 263 3.99 17.48 8.40
C PHE A 263 4.22 18.88 7.82
N SER A 264 5.48 19.19 7.51
CA SER A 264 5.84 20.30 6.63
C SER A 264 5.22 20.09 5.25
N ASP A 265 4.37 21.02 4.80
CA ASP A 265 3.74 20.94 3.47
C ASP A 265 4.77 20.97 2.34
N GLU A 266 5.90 21.67 2.53
CA GLU A 266 6.98 21.69 1.55
C GLU A 266 7.61 20.31 1.34
N ILE A 267 7.93 19.61 2.44
CA ILE A 267 8.58 18.30 2.38
C ILE A 267 7.56 17.21 2.03
N LEU A 268 6.34 17.33 2.54
CA LEU A 268 5.27 16.34 2.30
C LEU A 268 4.98 16.15 0.82
N ASN A 269 5.09 17.20 0.01
CA ASN A 269 4.82 17.14 -1.43
C ASN A 269 6.01 16.67 -2.27
N ARG A 270 7.16 16.31 -1.67
CA ARG A 270 8.34 15.82 -2.40
C ARG A 270 8.20 14.34 -2.78
N GLU A 271 8.80 13.99 -3.92
CA GLU A 271 8.79 12.61 -4.43
C GLU A 271 9.62 11.64 -3.58
N SER A 272 10.68 12.14 -2.96
CA SER A 272 11.58 11.39 -2.11
C SER A 272 11.88 12.17 -0.83
N LEU A 273 12.18 11.42 0.24
CA LEU A 273 12.56 11.99 1.53
C LEU A 273 14.07 11.85 1.72
N ALA A 274 14.79 12.95 1.57
CA ALA A 274 16.23 13.03 1.81
C ALA A 274 16.55 12.86 3.31
N SER A 275 17.78 12.46 3.63
CA SER A 275 18.20 12.28 5.03
C SER A 275 18.19 13.60 5.82
N GLU A 276 18.61 14.69 5.18
CA GLU A 276 18.59 16.06 5.75
C GLU A 276 17.18 16.61 6.01
N ASP A 277 16.18 16.09 5.30
CA ASP A 277 14.79 16.53 5.47
C ASP A 277 14.11 15.90 6.70
N ARG A 278 14.69 14.86 7.30
CA ARG A 278 14.05 14.13 8.41
C ARG A 278 13.80 15.01 9.63
N ASP A 279 14.75 15.90 9.94
CA ASP A 279 14.64 16.77 11.12
C ASP A 279 13.66 17.92 10.90
N ARG A 280 13.36 18.25 9.62
CA ARG A 280 12.41 19.30 9.23
C ARG A 280 11.06 18.76 8.80
N LEU A 281 10.91 17.43 8.76
CA LEU A 281 9.71 16.75 8.27
C LEU A 281 8.47 17.16 9.05
N TYR A 282 8.64 17.44 10.35
CA TYR A 282 7.58 17.86 11.23
C TYR A 282 7.84 19.25 11.77
N TYR A 283 6.77 20.02 11.98
CA TYR A 283 6.81 21.28 12.71
C TYR A 283 5.67 21.37 13.72
N ARG A 284 5.86 22.20 14.75
CA ARG A 284 4.85 22.47 15.78
C ARG A 284 3.76 23.37 15.20
N LYS A 285 2.52 22.88 15.19
CA LYS A 285 1.32 23.65 14.84
C LYS A 285 0.55 24.01 16.11
N PHE A 286 0.16 25.28 16.21
CA PHE A 286 -0.77 25.77 17.22
C PHE A 286 -2.20 25.77 16.67
N CYS A 287 -3.17 25.52 17.54
CA CYS A 287 -4.58 25.61 17.22
C CYS A 287 -4.93 27.06 16.87
N ASP A 288 -5.16 27.32 15.58
CA ASP A 288 -5.58 28.62 15.04
C ASP A 288 -7.05 28.94 15.37
N ARG A 289 -7.83 27.94 15.79
CA ARG A 289 -9.21 28.10 16.22
C ARG A 289 -9.25 28.55 17.67
N LYS A 290 -9.94 29.66 17.94
CA LYS A 290 -10.30 30.06 19.30
C LYS A 290 -11.32 29.08 19.86
N ILE A 291 -10.84 28.03 20.52
CA ILE A 291 -11.67 27.09 21.28
C ILE A 291 -11.90 27.71 22.65
N SER A 292 -13.16 27.82 23.06
CA SER A 292 -13.47 28.36 24.38
C SER A 292 -12.94 27.41 25.47
N THR A 293 -12.54 27.97 26.62
CA THR A 293 -12.14 27.15 27.79
C THR A 293 -13.26 26.19 28.20
N SER A 294 -14.52 26.60 28.01
CA SER A 294 -15.70 25.77 28.29
C SER A 294 -15.79 24.55 27.36
N ASP A 295 -15.60 24.73 26.06
CA ASP A 295 -15.58 23.64 25.07
C ASP A 295 -14.45 22.65 25.39
N ARG A 296 -13.29 23.17 25.77
CA ARG A 296 -12.13 22.36 26.16
C ARG A 296 -12.42 21.50 27.39
N GLN A 297 -13.02 22.10 28.42
CA GLN A 297 -13.45 21.39 29.62
C GLN A 297 -14.54 20.36 29.32
N LEU A 298 -15.44 20.65 28.38
CA LEU A 298 -16.48 19.73 27.95
C LEU A 298 -15.90 18.48 27.27
N VAL A 299 -14.95 18.65 26.35
CA VAL A 299 -14.24 17.53 25.70
C VAL A 299 -13.47 16.71 26.75
N ASN A 300 -12.76 17.37 27.67
CA ASN A 300 -12.01 16.67 28.72
C ASN A 300 -12.93 15.88 29.65
N ARG A 301 -14.08 16.44 30.05
CA ARG A 301 -15.09 15.72 30.84
C ARG A 301 -15.64 14.51 30.10
N PHE A 302 -15.91 14.64 28.80
CA PHE A 302 -16.33 13.52 27.98
C PHE A 302 -15.27 12.41 27.95
N LEU A 303 -14.01 12.74 27.70
CA LEU A 303 -12.93 11.75 27.65
C LEU A 303 -12.74 11.03 28.99
N ALA A 304 -12.87 11.74 30.12
CA ALA A 304 -12.68 11.18 31.46
C ALA A 304 -13.73 10.11 31.84
N GLN A 305 -14.97 10.25 31.38
CA GLN A 305 -16.06 9.30 31.70
C GLN A 305 -16.31 8.28 30.58
N TRP A 306 -15.69 8.45 29.40
CA TRP A 306 -15.93 7.58 28.26
C TRP A 306 -15.12 6.29 28.43
N GLU A 307 -15.80 5.22 28.83
CA GLU A 307 -15.24 3.88 29.02
C GLU A 307 -14.93 3.21 27.66
N HIS A 308 -13.87 3.69 27.00
CA HIS A 308 -13.42 3.17 25.71
C HIS A 308 -11.90 3.34 25.57
N PRO A 309 -11.16 2.39 24.97
CA PRO A 309 -9.70 2.47 24.88
C PRO A 309 -9.20 3.75 24.17
N VAL A 310 -9.96 4.23 23.19
CA VAL A 310 -9.67 5.49 22.48
C VAL A 310 -9.66 6.69 23.43
N SER A 311 -10.47 6.71 24.49
CA SER A 311 -10.52 7.86 25.42
C SER A 311 -9.20 8.05 26.16
N GLN A 312 -8.61 6.96 26.65
CA GLN A 312 -7.31 6.96 27.31
C GLN A 312 -6.21 7.40 26.34
N TRP A 313 -6.23 6.88 25.11
CA TRP A 313 -5.24 7.25 24.10
C TRP A 313 -5.36 8.73 23.68
N LEU A 314 -6.58 9.24 23.48
CA LEU A 314 -6.84 10.66 23.16
C LEU A 314 -6.50 11.59 24.33
N SER A 315 -6.54 11.11 25.57
CA SER A 315 -6.12 11.89 26.75
C SER A 315 -4.62 12.21 26.72
N GLY A 316 -3.82 11.45 25.95
CA GLY A 316 -2.46 11.83 25.53
C GLY A 316 -2.42 12.94 24.46
N SER A 317 -3.32 13.93 24.63
CA SER A 317 -3.77 14.99 23.71
C SER A 317 -2.78 15.36 22.61
N LYS A 318 -1.58 15.81 22.98
CA LYS A 318 -0.55 16.29 22.05
C LYS A 318 -0.05 15.20 21.09
N LYS A 319 0.28 14.01 21.60
CA LYS A 319 0.77 12.89 20.76
C LYS A 319 -0.33 12.31 19.89
N ALA A 320 -1.53 12.16 20.46
CA ALA A 320 -2.70 11.68 19.73
C ALA A 320 -3.09 12.64 18.60
N ALA A 321 -3.18 13.94 18.89
CA ALA A 321 -3.44 14.98 17.89
C ALA A 321 -2.40 15.00 16.77
N SER A 322 -1.11 14.87 17.12
CA SER A 322 -0.03 14.82 16.13
C SER A 322 -0.24 13.66 15.16
N LYS A 323 -0.46 12.43 15.67
CA LYS A 323 -0.69 11.26 14.83
C LYS A 323 -1.94 11.37 13.96
N ILE A 324 -3.04 11.86 14.53
CA ILE A 324 -4.30 12.04 13.78
C ILE A 324 -4.11 13.06 12.66
N ASP A 325 -3.49 14.20 12.94
CA ASP A 325 -3.27 15.25 11.94
C ASP A 325 -2.30 14.80 10.84
N GLN A 326 -1.24 14.07 11.22
CA GLN A 326 -0.30 13.45 10.27
C GLN A 326 -1.00 12.45 9.34
N VAL A 327 -1.88 11.60 9.88
CA VAL A 327 -2.73 10.71 9.06
C VAL A 327 -3.66 11.54 8.16
N ALA A 328 -4.26 12.62 8.66
CA ALA A 328 -5.13 13.48 7.87
C ALA A 328 -4.39 14.12 6.69
N LYS A 329 -3.17 14.62 6.91
CA LYS A 329 -2.29 15.18 5.86
C LYS A 329 -1.96 14.14 4.78
N LEU A 330 -1.54 12.93 5.17
CA LEU A 330 -1.25 11.84 4.23
C LEU A 330 -2.50 11.34 3.50
N ARG A 331 -3.65 11.28 4.18
CA ARG A 331 -4.94 10.97 3.57
C ARG A 331 -5.31 12.02 2.53
N ASN A 332 -5.08 13.30 2.79
CA ASN A 332 -5.44 14.36 1.85
C ASN A 332 -4.64 14.26 0.54
N LEU A 333 -3.40 13.76 0.56
CA LEU A 333 -2.63 13.43 -0.66
C LEU A 333 -3.39 12.52 -1.63
N THR A 334 -4.29 11.67 -1.13
CA THR A 334 -5.09 10.78 -1.99
C THR A 334 -6.08 11.52 -2.89
N ALA A 335 -6.46 12.76 -2.54
CA ALA A 335 -7.35 13.60 -3.32
C ALA A 335 -6.62 14.47 -4.36
N HIS A 336 -5.29 14.56 -4.28
CA HIS A 336 -4.48 15.31 -5.24
C HIS A 336 -4.21 14.47 -6.51
N PRO A 337 -3.89 15.11 -7.66
CA PRO A 337 -3.60 14.39 -8.90
C PRO A 337 -2.30 13.55 -8.82
N MET A 338 -1.29 14.04 -8.09
CA MET A 338 0.02 13.38 -7.95
C MET A 338 -0.09 12.03 -7.23
N PRO A 339 0.75 11.03 -7.57
CA PRO A 339 0.76 9.74 -6.88
C PRO A 339 1.16 9.90 -5.41
N ILE A 340 0.82 8.90 -4.58
CA ILE A 340 1.44 8.78 -3.25
C ILE A 340 2.70 7.94 -3.38
N TYR A 341 3.84 8.52 -3.00
CA TYR A 341 5.14 7.88 -3.06
C TYR A 341 5.36 6.90 -1.91
N LYS A 342 6.26 5.94 -2.11
CA LYS A 342 6.58 4.87 -1.16
C LYS A 342 6.91 5.37 0.25
N TRP A 343 7.62 6.49 0.36
CA TRP A 343 8.01 7.04 1.65
C TRP A 343 6.81 7.59 2.42
N GLN A 344 5.89 8.31 1.76
CA GLN A 344 4.64 8.82 2.35
C GLN A 344 3.74 7.67 2.82
N PHE A 345 3.61 6.63 1.98
CA PHE A 345 2.93 5.39 2.36
C PHE A 345 3.58 4.71 3.57
N THR A 346 4.91 4.65 3.61
CA THR A 346 5.66 4.06 4.72
C THR A 346 5.42 4.83 6.03
N GLU A 347 5.39 6.17 5.99
CA GLU A 347 5.07 6.98 7.17
C GLU A 347 3.63 6.71 7.64
N LEU A 348 2.64 6.67 6.73
CA LEU A 348 1.25 6.31 7.09
C LEU A 348 1.18 4.92 7.72
N TRP A 349 1.88 3.96 7.13
CA TRP A 349 1.95 2.59 7.62
C TRP A 349 2.49 2.53 9.04
N LEU A 350 3.60 3.22 9.31
CA LEU A 350 4.24 3.25 10.62
C LEU A 350 3.37 3.97 11.66
N LEU A 351 2.65 5.02 11.26
CA LEU A 351 1.73 5.75 12.15
C LEU A 351 0.55 4.88 12.59
N VAL A 352 -0.06 4.14 11.68
CA VAL A 352 -1.31 3.41 11.96
C VAL A 352 -1.07 1.98 12.42
N ILE A 353 -0.23 1.23 11.69
CA ILE A 353 0.00 -0.21 11.87
C ILE A 353 1.28 -0.46 12.66
N GLY A 354 2.30 0.39 12.49
CA GLY A 354 3.61 0.21 13.09
C GLY A 354 4.51 -0.75 12.33
N GLY A 355 5.72 -0.93 12.85
CA GLY A 355 6.77 -1.72 12.20
C GLY A 355 8.17 -1.23 12.56
N LYS A 356 9.17 -1.65 11.78
CA LYS A 356 10.53 -1.15 11.91
C LYS A 356 10.70 0.13 11.10
N THR A 357 11.25 1.16 11.73
CA THR A 357 11.68 2.39 11.07
C THR A 357 12.96 2.15 10.26
N LYS A 358 13.37 3.13 9.43
CA LYS A 358 14.63 3.03 8.66
C LYS A 358 15.87 2.89 9.55
N SER A 359 15.82 3.36 10.80
CA SER A 359 16.90 3.20 11.79
C SER A 359 16.86 1.84 12.52
N GLY A 360 15.98 0.92 12.10
CA GLY A 360 15.81 -0.40 12.72
C GLY A 360 14.99 -0.39 14.01
N ARG A 361 14.65 0.78 14.56
CA ARG A 361 13.82 0.90 15.78
C ARG A 361 12.39 0.44 15.51
N SER A 362 11.82 -0.30 16.46
CA SER A 362 10.42 -0.71 16.40
C SER A 362 9.51 0.43 16.84
N GLN A 363 8.56 0.80 15.99
CA GLN A 363 7.52 1.79 16.24
C GLN A 363 6.17 1.09 16.39
N ARG A 364 5.43 1.42 17.45
CA ARG A 364 4.05 0.99 17.64
C ARG A 364 3.12 1.88 16.80
N GLY A 365 2.22 1.26 16.06
CA GLY A 365 1.14 1.96 15.37
C GLY A 365 0.04 2.38 16.34
N MET A 366 -0.75 3.39 15.98
CA MET A 366 -1.80 3.93 16.84
C MET A 366 -2.86 2.89 17.19
N LEU A 367 -3.21 1.97 16.29
CA LEU A 367 -4.16 0.90 16.58
C LEU A 367 -3.66 -0.01 17.71
N LYS A 368 -2.36 -0.29 17.72
CA LYS A 368 -1.72 -1.04 18.80
C LYS A 368 -1.73 -0.26 20.11
N GLU A 369 -1.35 1.02 20.07
CA GLU A 369 -1.30 1.89 21.24
C GLU A 369 -2.67 2.11 21.90
N ILE A 370 -3.76 2.12 21.12
CA ILE A 370 -5.12 2.27 21.65
C ILE A 370 -5.51 1.06 22.50
N HIS A 371 -5.16 -0.15 22.06
CA HIS A 371 -5.62 -1.38 22.69
C HIS A 371 -4.60 -2.02 23.65
N GLU A 372 -3.33 -1.62 23.62
CA GLU A 372 -2.34 -2.06 24.60
C GLU A 372 -2.25 -1.05 25.74
N LYS A 373 -2.53 -1.51 26.97
CA LYS A 373 -2.22 -0.73 28.17
C LYS A 373 -0.73 -0.40 28.15
N VAL A 374 -0.39 0.88 28.30
CA VAL A 374 0.97 1.27 28.66
C VAL A 374 1.20 0.67 30.05
N ASN A 375 1.95 -0.42 30.14
CA ASN A 375 2.51 -0.82 31.42
C ASN A 375 3.32 0.39 31.91
N GLY A 376 2.81 1.04 32.95
CA GLY A 376 3.47 2.18 33.57
C GLY A 376 4.80 1.71 34.13
N ASN A 377 5.89 2.04 33.44
CA ASN A 377 7.18 2.17 34.10
C ASN A 377 7.23 3.62 34.61
N HIS A 378 6.86 3.79 35.88
CA HIS A 378 7.44 4.82 36.72
C HIS A 378 8.75 4.30 37.29
#